data_AF-A0A3A9K2A8-F1
#
_entry.id   AF-A0A3A9K2A8-F1
#
_cell.length_a   1.000
_cell.length_b   1.000
_cell.length_c   1.000
_cell.angle_alpha   90.00
_cell.angle_beta   90.00
_cell.angle_gamma   90.00
#
_symmetry.space_group_name_H-M   'P 1'
#
loop_
_entity.id
_entity.type
_entity.pdbx_description
1 polymer ?
#
loop_
_entity_poly.entity_id
_entity_poly.type
_entity_poly.pdbx_seq_one_letter_code
_entity_poly.pdbx_strand_id
1 'polypeptide(L)'
;MKICSTRVGMTIKELYQEAVIEDFKSLIYLIEWLVYEKKAITMDRDARNIEHFTEKYRGRLNPELAAYKAKVEGGGEITRGHLDRIAF
;
A
#
# COMPACT_ATOMS: atom_id res chain seq x y z
N MET A 1 16.83 -6.36 3.38
CA MET A 1 15.89 -6.11 2.27
C MET A 1 16.38 -4.93 1.46
N LYS A 2 17.03 -5.20 0.32
CA LYS A 2 17.22 -4.15 -0.70
C LYS A 2 15.85 -4.03 -1.35
N ILE A 3 15.13 -2.94 -1.06
CA ILE A 3 14.11 -2.48 -1.98
C ILE A 3 14.90 -2.25 -3.26
N CYS A 4 14.82 -3.18 -4.21
CA CYS A 4 15.60 -3.14 -5.43
C CYS A 4 15.37 -1.76 -6.01
N SER A 5 16.44 -0.96 -6.09
CA SER A 5 16.45 0.37 -6.66
C SER A 5 15.44 0.43 -7.78
N THR A 6 14.41 1.24 -7.60
CA THR A 6 13.33 1.52 -8.54
C THR A 6 13.97 1.63 -9.91
N ARG A 7 13.94 0.53 -10.69
CA ARG A 7 14.64 0.47 -11.97
C ARG A 7 14.02 1.59 -12.79
N VAL A 8 14.85 2.52 -13.26
CA VAL A 8 14.39 3.70 -14.00
C VAL A 8 13.49 3.21 -15.14
N GLY A 9 12.19 3.53 -15.08
CA GLY A 9 11.18 3.10 -16.05
C GLY A 9 10.14 2.08 -15.57
N MET A 10 10.25 1.54 -14.35
CA MET A 10 9.23 0.63 -13.81
C MET A 10 7.93 1.37 -13.48
N THR A 11 6.80 0.80 -13.90
CA THR A 11 5.46 1.37 -13.63
C THR A 11 4.92 0.92 -12.27
N ILE A 12 3.94 1.68 -11.74
CA ILE A 12 3.19 1.29 -10.53
C ILE A 12 2.52 -0.07 -10.71
N LYS A 13 2.05 -0.37 -11.93
CA LYS A 13 1.47 -1.67 -12.28
C LYS A 13 2.47 -2.81 -12.10
N GLU A 14 3.68 -2.67 -12.63
CA GLU A 14 4.72 -3.69 -12.49
C GLU A 14 5.13 -3.85 -11.03
N LEU A 15 5.27 -2.74 -10.30
CA LEU A 15 5.58 -2.77 -8.87
C LEU A 15 4.47 -3.47 -8.07
N TYR A 16 3.21 -3.23 -8.41
CA TYR A 16 2.08 -3.93 -7.80
C TYR A 16 2.14 -5.42 -8.07
N GLN A 17 2.46 -5.83 -9.30
CA GLN A 17 2.60 -7.25 -9.65
C GLN A 17 3.74 -7.91 -8.86
N GLU A 18 4.91 -7.27 -8.76
CA GLU A 18 6.00 -7.79 -7.92
C GLU A 18 5.58 -7.87 -6.45
N ALA A 19 4.89 -6.86 -5.93
CA ALA A 19 4.40 -6.87 -4.56
C ALA A 19 3.41 -8.02 -4.32
N VAL A 20 2.56 -8.35 -5.29
CA VAL A 20 1.64 -9.50 -5.23
C VAL A 20 2.39 -10.83 -5.28
N ILE A 21 3.38 -10.96 -6.17
CA ILE A 21 4.19 -12.18 -6.31
C ILE A 21 4.97 -12.47 -5.02
N GLU A 22 5.55 -11.43 -4.42
CA GLU A 22 6.36 -11.51 -3.21
C GLU A 22 5.52 -11.43 -1.91
N ASP A 23 4.18 -11.39 -2.00
CA ASP A 23 3.23 -11.22 -0.88
C ASP A 23 3.54 -10.01 0.03
N PHE A 24 4.04 -8.90 -0.53
CA PHE A 24 4.29 -7.64 0.18
C PHE A 24 2.99 -6.87 0.46
N LYS A 25 2.14 -7.41 1.34
CA LYS A 25 0.81 -6.86 1.67
C LYS A 25 0.80 -5.37 2.02
N SER A 26 1.78 -4.88 2.77
CA SER A 26 1.86 -3.46 3.11
C SER A 26 2.02 -2.56 1.89
N LEU A 27 2.79 -3.01 0.88
CA LEU A 27 3.00 -2.27 -0.38
C LEU A 27 1.77 -2.39 -1.28
N ILE A 28 1.14 -3.57 -1.33
CA ILE A 28 -0.14 -3.78 -2.04
C ILE A 28 -1.19 -2.80 -1.50
N TYR A 29 -1.43 -2.79 -0.19
CA TYR A 29 -2.41 -1.89 0.43
C TYR A 29 -2.09 -0.41 0.21
N LEU A 30 -0.80 -0.04 0.22
CA LEU A 30 -0.38 1.32 -0.11
C LEU A 30 -0.76 1.71 -1.53
N ILE A 31 -0.44 0.87 -2.51
CA ILE A 31 -0.73 1.13 -3.92
C ILE A 31 -2.24 1.20 -4.14
N GLU A 32 -3.00 0.26 -3.59
CA GLU A 32 -4.46 0.24 -3.73
C GLU A 32 -5.12 1.45 -3.08
N TRP A 33 -4.67 1.84 -1.89
CA TRP A 33 -5.16 3.04 -1.23
C TRP A 33 -4.85 4.31 -2.04
N LEU A 34 -3.66 4.41 -2.64
CA LEU A 34 -3.29 5.56 -3.46
C LEU A 34 -4.05 5.62 -4.80
N VAL A 35 -4.30 4.47 -5.43
CA VAL A 35 -4.96 4.38 -6.75
C VAL A 35 -6.47 4.44 -6.63
N TYR A 36 -7.07 3.64 -5.76
CA TYR A 36 -8.52 3.46 -5.71
C TYR A 36 -9.20 4.42 -4.73
N GLU A 37 -8.65 4.58 -3.52
CA GLU A 37 -9.27 5.41 -2.48
C GLU A 37 -8.92 6.90 -2.69
N LYS A 38 -7.64 7.23 -2.78
CA LYS A 38 -7.19 8.62 -2.95
C LYS A 38 -7.19 9.10 -4.39
N LYS A 39 -7.16 8.18 -5.37
CA LYS A 39 -7.01 8.50 -6.80
C LYS A 39 -5.87 9.47 -7.09
N ALA A 40 -4.81 9.38 -6.29
CA ALA A 40 -3.67 10.30 -6.32
C ALA A 40 -2.64 9.89 -7.40
N ILE A 41 -2.63 8.62 -7.76
CA ILE A 41 -1.76 8.03 -8.79
C ILE A 41 -2.56 7.10 -9.70
N THR A 42 -1.99 6.79 -10.86
CA THR A 42 -2.49 5.78 -11.80
C THR A 42 -1.48 4.66 -11.96
N MET A 43 -1.96 3.49 -12.39
CA MET A 43 -1.13 2.29 -12.55
C MET A 43 0.00 2.46 -13.61
N ASP A 44 -0.20 3.32 -14.60
CA ASP A 44 0.80 3.63 -15.65
C ASP A 44 1.86 4.66 -15.22
N ARG A 45 1.74 5.27 -14.03
CA ARG A 45 2.77 6.19 -13.53
C ARG A 45 4.06 5.44 -13.23
N ASP A 46 5.16 6.19 -13.19
CA ASP A 46 6.46 5.69 -12.77
C ASP A 46 6.45 5.39 -11.26
N ALA A 47 7.01 4.25 -10.87
CA ALA A 47 7.06 3.75 -9.50
C ALA A 47 7.73 4.72 -8.51
N ARG A 48 8.66 5.58 -8.98
CA ARG A 48 9.31 6.61 -8.15
C ARG A 48 8.32 7.60 -7.52
N ASN A 49 7.12 7.75 -8.11
CA ASN A 49 6.09 8.59 -7.53
C ASN A 49 5.64 8.08 -6.15
N ILE A 50 5.69 6.78 -5.88
CA ILE A 50 5.31 6.24 -4.56
C ILE A 50 6.19 6.80 -3.45
N GLU A 51 7.49 6.93 -3.67
CA GLU A 51 8.43 7.49 -2.68
C GLU A 51 8.06 8.95 -2.32
N HIS A 52 7.61 9.74 -3.30
CA HIS A 52 7.10 11.09 -3.04
C HIS A 52 5.82 11.09 -2.20
N PHE A 53 4.93 10.11 -2.39
CA PHE A 53 3.71 10.02 -1.61
C PHE A 53 3.94 9.46 -0.21
N THR A 54 4.84 8.49 -0.04
CA THR A 54 5.18 7.98 1.30
C THR A 54 5.83 9.07 2.15
N GLU A 55 6.65 9.94 1.56
CA GLU A 55 7.20 11.11 2.26
C GLU A 55 6.11 12.14 2.58
N LYS A 56 5.24 12.47 1.62
CA LYS A 56 4.13 13.42 1.81
C LYS A 56 3.17 12.98 2.92
N TYR A 57 2.93 11.69 3.06
CA TYR A 57 2.00 11.13 4.04
C TYR A 57 2.70 10.53 5.25
N ARG A 58 4.02 10.60 5.39
CA ARG A 58 4.83 9.86 6.38
C ARG A 58 4.28 9.86 7.81
N GLY A 59 3.71 10.99 8.26
CA GLY A 59 3.13 11.12 9.61
C GLY A 59 1.69 10.59 9.77
N ARG A 60 0.96 10.37 8.68
CA ARG A 60 -0.44 9.89 8.67
C ARG A 60 -0.62 8.59 7.87
N LEU A 61 0.44 8.07 7.26
CA LEU A 61 0.38 6.91 6.38
C LEU A 61 0.00 5.66 7.17
N ASN A 62 0.63 5.43 8.31
CA ASN A 62 0.34 4.26 9.16
C ASN A 62 -1.14 4.18 9.60
N PRO A 63 -1.75 5.24 10.18
CA PRO A 63 -3.16 5.17 10.55
C PRO A 63 -4.11 5.08 9.35
N GLU A 64 -3.82 5.78 8.24
CA GLU A 64 -4.67 5.70 7.03
C GLU A 64 -4.60 4.31 6.38
N LEU A 65 -3.42 3.69 6.31
CA LEU A 65 -3.26 2.33 5.78
C LEU A 65 -3.87 1.29 6.72
N ALA A 66 -3.78 1.47 8.03
CA ALA A 66 -4.44 0.60 9.00
C ALA A 66 -5.98 0.66 8.85
N ALA A 67 -6.53 1.86 8.67
CA ALA A 67 -7.96 2.05 8.41
C ALA A 67 -8.39 1.43 7.08
N TYR A 68 -7.59 1.60 6.02
CA TYR A 68 -7.85 0.99 4.71
C TYR A 68 -7.79 -0.53 4.77
N LYS A 69 -6.75 -1.09 5.41
CA LYS A 69 -6.62 -2.52 5.66
C LYS A 69 -7.83 -3.05 6.44
N ALA A 70 -8.24 -2.39 7.51
CA ALA A 70 -9.43 -2.77 8.27
C ALA A 70 -10.72 -2.68 7.45
N LYS A 71 -10.84 -1.75 6.50
CA LYS A 71 -11.99 -1.64 5.58
C LYS A 71 -11.99 -2.77 4.54
N VAL A 72 -10.84 -3.11 3.98
CA VAL A 72 -10.69 -4.18 2.97
C VAL A 72 -10.85 -5.56 3.60
N GLU A 73 -10.22 -5.80 4.75
CA GLU A 73 -10.28 -7.08 5.46
C GLU A 73 -11.56 -7.21 6.29
N GLY A 74 -11.99 -6.14 6.97
CA GLY A 74 -13.22 -6.12 7.77
C GLY A 74 -14.51 -5.95 6.96
N GLY A 75 -14.41 -5.72 5.65
CA GLY A 75 -15.52 -5.89 4.71
C GLY A 75 -15.95 -7.36 4.53
N GLY A 76 -15.12 -8.31 4.98
CA GLY A 76 -15.50 -9.69 5.27
C GLY A 76 -15.66 -9.86 6.77
N GLU A 77 -16.91 -9.88 7.24
CA GLU A 77 -17.29 -10.24 8.62
C GLU A 77 -16.67 -9.40 9.75
N ILE A 78 -17.48 -8.46 10.23
CA ILE A 78 -17.49 -8.06 11.63
C ILE A 78 -17.96 -9.26 12.47
N THR A 79 -17.10 -10.27 12.63
CA THR A 79 -17.22 -11.29 13.67
C THR A 79 -15.98 -11.26 14.54
N ARG A 80 -16.11 -10.53 15.65
CA ARG A 80 -15.47 -10.77 16.95
C ARG A 80 -13.98 -11.14 16.96
N GLY A 81 -13.17 -10.18 17.43
CA GLY A 81 -12.12 -10.49 18.40
C GLY A 81 -10.66 -10.34 17.96
N HIS A 82 -10.29 -9.32 17.20
CA HIS A 82 -8.88 -9.12 16.82
C HIS A 82 -8.31 -7.73 17.13
N LEU A 83 -8.70 -7.14 18.26
CA LEU A 83 -8.06 -5.92 18.79
C LEU A 83 -6.76 -6.20 19.57
N ASP A 84 -6.13 -7.38 19.40
CA ASP A 84 -4.94 -7.77 20.20
C ASP A 84 -3.65 -7.92 19.38
N ARG A 85 -3.60 -7.51 18.11
CA ARG A 85 -2.42 -7.75 17.25
C ARG A 85 -1.93 -6.56 16.44
N ILE A 86 -2.25 -5.35 16.86
CA ILE A 86 -1.60 -4.15 16.31
C ILE A 86 -0.56 -3.65 17.31
N ALA A 87 0.47 -4.48 17.53
CA ALA A 87 1.76 -4.02 18.01
C ALA A 87 2.71 -4.08 16.80
N PHE A 88 3.05 -2.90 16.29
CA PHE A 88 4.21 -2.67 15.44
C PHE A 88 5.29 -1.99 16.27
#